data_AF-A0A945F8F7-F1
#
_entry.id   AF-A0A945F8F7-F1
#
_cell.length_a   1.000
_cell.length_b   1.000
_cell.length_c   1.000
_cell.angle_alpha   90.00
_cell.angle_beta   90.00
_cell.angle_gamma   90.00
#
_symmetry.space_group_name_H-M   'P 1'
#
loop_
_entity.id
_entity.type
_entity.pdbx_description
1 polymer ?
#
loop_
_entity_poly.entity_id
_entity_poly.type
_entity_poly.pdbx_seq_one_letter_code
_entity_poly.pdbx_strand_id
1 'polypeptide(L)'
;MSPPEFNAIEKARIITYDTEKVIKKLKITEDSISKEISKYMATYNNEMNNLLLLHSKTLADLEKEFDKNVKIAIQNRDRSQMSGMKIKIKKIIPPIRYEVFEHEKVLNEALESILTEKQNNKWLKYQKQHNPNSTTF
;
A
#
# COMPACT_ATOMS: atom_id res chain seq x y z
N MET A 1 -5.19 22.40 -17.65
CA MET A 1 -4.54 21.75 -16.49
C MET A 1 -5.36 20.52 -16.16
N SER A 2 -4.80 19.32 -16.26
CA SER A 2 -5.54 18.10 -15.92
C SER A 2 -5.78 18.04 -14.41
N PRO A 3 -6.92 17.52 -13.95
CA PRO A 3 -7.17 17.24 -12.53
C PRO A 3 -6.01 16.44 -11.92
N PRO A 4 -5.60 16.72 -10.66
CA PRO A 4 -4.74 15.80 -9.93
C PRO A 4 -5.45 14.44 -9.81
N GLU A 5 -4.72 13.36 -10.07
CA GLU A 5 -5.22 12.00 -9.91
C GLU A 5 -5.13 11.59 -8.43
N PHE A 6 -6.18 10.93 -7.92
CA PHE A 6 -6.22 10.39 -6.56
C PHE A 6 -6.51 8.90 -6.63
N ASN A 7 -5.51 8.08 -6.29
CA ASN A 7 -5.64 6.64 -6.17
C ASN A 7 -5.77 6.25 -4.69
N ALA A 8 -6.98 5.89 -4.28
CA ALA A 8 -7.31 5.56 -2.89
C ALA A 8 -6.61 4.27 -2.43
N ILE A 9 -6.45 3.28 -3.32
CA ILE A 9 -5.75 2.02 -3.02
C ILE A 9 -4.28 2.29 -2.70
N GLU A 10 -3.60 3.08 -3.52
CA GLU A 10 -2.20 3.49 -3.27
C GLU A 10 -2.08 4.30 -1.99
N LYS A 11 -3.05 5.19 -1.70
CA LYS A 11 -3.06 5.96 -0.45
C LYS A 11 -3.32 5.08 0.77
N ALA A 12 -4.09 4.01 0.62
CA ALA A 12 -4.30 2.99 1.64
C ALA A 12 -3.09 2.04 1.79
N ARG A 13 -2.18 2.02 0.81
CA ARG A 13 -1.00 1.13 0.72
C ARG A 13 -1.34 -0.35 0.57
N ILE A 14 -2.50 -0.67 0.03
CA ILE A 14 -2.85 -2.07 -0.26
C ILE A 14 -2.07 -2.49 -1.51
N ILE A 15 -0.92 -3.15 -1.30
CA ILE A 15 -0.03 -3.61 -2.37
C ILE A 15 0.38 -5.06 -2.14
N THR A 16 0.46 -5.83 -3.23
CA THR A 16 0.98 -7.21 -3.23
C THR A 16 2.41 -7.24 -3.75
N TYR A 17 3.20 -8.21 -3.32
CA TYR A 17 4.54 -8.44 -3.83
C TYR A 17 4.60 -9.60 -4.83
N ASP A 18 5.40 -9.41 -5.87
CA ASP A 18 5.79 -10.49 -6.77
C ASP A 18 6.90 -11.32 -6.10
N THR A 19 6.54 -12.51 -5.63
CA THR A 19 7.42 -13.41 -4.89
C THR A 19 8.70 -13.74 -5.65
N GLU A 20 8.62 -14.00 -6.96
CA GLU A 20 9.78 -14.33 -7.79
C GLU A 20 10.75 -13.13 -7.89
N LYS A 21 10.20 -11.92 -8.08
CA LYS A 21 11.01 -10.70 -8.08
C LYS A 21 11.68 -10.46 -6.73
N VAL A 22 10.98 -10.72 -5.61
CA VAL A 22 11.56 -10.59 -4.27
C VAL A 22 12.72 -11.57 -4.09
N ILE A 23 12.50 -12.87 -4.34
CA ILE A 23 13.53 -13.92 -4.23
C ILE A 23 14.78 -13.54 -5.05
N LYS A 24 14.57 -13.12 -6.30
CA LYS A 24 15.65 -12.66 -7.19
C LYS A 24 16.37 -11.41 -6.65
N LYS A 25 15.64 -10.43 -6.12
CA LYS A 25 16.20 -9.18 -5.56
C LYS A 25 17.06 -9.45 -4.31
N LEU A 26 16.59 -10.37 -3.47
CA LEU A 26 17.29 -10.77 -2.25
C LEU A 26 18.50 -11.66 -2.55
N LYS A 27 18.57 -12.25 -3.75
CA LYS A 27 19.58 -13.23 -4.19
C LYS A 27 19.52 -14.51 -3.34
N ILE A 28 18.31 -15.01 -3.12
CA ILE A 28 18.11 -16.30 -2.43
C ILE A 28 18.44 -17.42 -3.41
N THR A 29 19.33 -18.31 -2.99
CA THR A 29 19.74 -19.49 -3.78
C THR A 29 19.32 -20.80 -3.13
N GLU A 30 18.96 -20.77 -1.84
CA GLU A 30 18.54 -21.95 -1.10
C GLU A 30 17.04 -22.20 -1.30
N ASP A 31 16.70 -23.40 -1.75
CA ASP A 31 15.31 -23.77 -2.08
C ASP A 31 14.39 -23.80 -0.85
N SER A 32 14.92 -24.16 0.32
CA SER A 32 14.18 -24.14 1.60
C SER A 32 13.71 -22.73 1.93
N ILE A 33 14.63 -21.77 1.95
CA ILE A 33 14.38 -20.35 2.23
C ILE A 33 13.43 -19.78 1.16
N SER A 34 13.64 -20.12 -0.12
CA SER A 34 12.78 -19.71 -1.23
C SER A 34 11.32 -20.14 -1.03
N LYS A 35 11.09 -21.39 -0.57
CA LYS A 35 9.75 -21.91 -0.25
C LYS A 35 9.13 -21.19 0.95
N GLU A 36 9.90 -20.91 1.98
CA GLU A 36 9.40 -20.18 3.16
C GLU A 36 9.00 -18.74 2.82
N ILE A 37 9.85 -18.01 2.08
CA ILE A 37 9.53 -16.68 1.57
C ILE A 37 8.24 -16.72 0.75
N SER A 38 8.09 -17.73 -0.12
CA SER A 38 6.90 -17.89 -0.95
C SER A 38 5.62 -18.06 -0.12
N LYS A 39 5.70 -18.83 0.98
CA LYS A 39 4.58 -19.02 1.90
C LYS A 39 4.22 -17.72 2.64
N TYR A 40 5.21 -17.01 3.17
CA TYR A 40 4.97 -15.75 3.88
C TYR A 40 4.41 -14.67 2.95
N MET A 41 4.95 -14.55 1.73
CA MET A 41 4.44 -13.63 0.71
C MET A 41 3.03 -13.98 0.25
N ALA A 42 2.73 -15.26 0.03
CA ALA A 42 1.37 -15.68 -0.33
C ALA A 42 0.36 -15.32 0.77
N THR A 43 0.73 -15.53 2.03
CA THR A 43 -0.11 -15.17 3.18
C THR A 43 -0.37 -13.66 3.20
N TYR A 44 0.68 -12.84 3.15
CA TYR A 44 0.55 -11.38 3.11
C TYR A 44 -0.29 -10.90 1.90
N ASN A 45 -0.02 -11.42 0.70
CA ASN A 45 -0.74 -11.03 -0.51
C ASN A 45 -2.23 -11.38 -0.43
N ASN A 46 -2.57 -12.51 0.18
CA ASN A 46 -3.97 -12.88 0.42
C ASN A 46 -4.65 -11.89 1.36
N GLU A 47 -3.97 -11.46 2.44
CA GLU A 47 -4.54 -10.43 3.33
C GLU A 47 -4.70 -9.08 2.63
N MET A 48 -3.77 -8.68 1.76
CA MET A 48 -3.93 -7.47 0.95
C MET A 48 -5.12 -7.57 0.00
N ASN A 49 -5.33 -8.73 -0.62
CA ASN A 49 -6.51 -8.98 -1.46
C ASN A 49 -7.81 -8.95 -0.63
N ASN A 50 -7.80 -9.48 0.59
CA ASN A 50 -8.94 -9.44 1.50
C ASN A 50 -9.28 -8.00 1.90
N LEU A 51 -8.29 -7.20 2.29
CA LEU A 51 -8.46 -5.78 2.59
C LEU A 51 -8.97 -5.00 1.36
N LEU A 52 -8.43 -5.30 0.17
CA LEU A 52 -8.91 -4.70 -1.07
C LEU A 52 -10.39 -5.04 -1.30
N LEU A 53 -10.78 -6.30 -1.14
CA LEU A 53 -12.17 -6.72 -1.32
C LEU A 53 -13.09 -6.02 -0.30
N LEU A 54 -12.71 -6.03 0.98
CA LEU A 54 -13.46 -5.45 2.09
C LEU A 54 -13.70 -3.94 1.91
N HIS A 55 -12.68 -3.21 1.44
CA HIS A 55 -12.74 -1.76 1.30
C HIS A 55 -12.99 -1.27 -0.13
N SER A 56 -13.11 -2.18 -1.12
CA SER A 56 -13.23 -1.87 -2.55
C SER A 56 -14.26 -0.78 -2.84
N LYS A 57 -15.48 -0.94 -2.32
CA LYS A 57 -16.57 0.02 -2.50
C LYS A 57 -16.23 1.37 -1.87
N THR A 58 -15.77 1.38 -0.62
CA THR A 58 -15.41 2.61 0.10
C THR A 58 -14.32 3.40 -0.60
N LEU A 59 -13.29 2.72 -1.11
CA LEU A 59 -12.18 3.34 -1.83
C LEU A 59 -12.66 3.88 -3.20
N ALA A 60 -13.44 3.10 -3.94
CA ALA A 60 -13.99 3.54 -5.23
C ALA A 60 -14.95 4.74 -5.10
N ASP A 61 -15.77 4.76 -4.05
CA ASP A 61 -16.67 5.88 -3.78
C ASP A 61 -15.87 7.14 -3.38
N LEU A 62 -14.79 6.97 -2.60
CA LEU A 62 -13.88 8.07 -2.23
C LEU A 62 -13.21 8.71 -3.47
N GLU A 63 -12.74 7.89 -4.42
CA GLU A 63 -12.16 8.38 -5.68
C GLU A 63 -13.18 9.13 -6.53
N LYS A 64 -14.36 8.56 -6.74
CA LYS A 64 -15.44 9.21 -7.51
C LYS A 64 -15.85 10.54 -6.89
N GLU A 65 -15.96 10.61 -5.57
CA GLU A 65 -16.24 11.85 -4.87
C GLU A 65 -15.11 12.87 -5.04
N PHE A 66 -13.86 12.45 -4.94
CA PHE A 66 -12.70 13.32 -5.15
C PHE A 66 -12.73 13.93 -6.56
N ASP A 67 -12.89 13.10 -7.59
CA ASP A 67 -12.96 13.54 -8.99
C ASP A 67 -14.10 14.53 -9.23
N LYS A 68 -15.27 14.25 -8.65
CA LYS A 68 -16.42 15.16 -8.74
C LYS A 68 -16.09 16.52 -8.11
N ASN A 69 -15.51 16.53 -6.91
CA ASN A 69 -15.17 17.77 -6.20
C ASN A 69 -14.08 18.56 -6.93
N VAL A 70 -13.08 17.89 -7.51
CA VAL A 70 -12.05 18.56 -8.32
C VAL A 70 -12.65 19.19 -9.57
N LYS A 71 -13.56 18.50 -10.27
CA LYS A 71 -14.26 19.07 -11.45
C LYS A 71 -15.06 20.31 -11.09
N ILE A 72 -15.83 20.26 -10.00
CA ILE A 72 -16.60 21.41 -9.50
C ILE A 72 -15.65 22.56 -9.14
N ALA A 73 -14.55 22.27 -8.44
CA ALA A 73 -13.61 23.30 -8.02
C ALA A 73 -12.92 24.01 -9.19
N ILE A 74 -12.62 23.28 -10.27
CA ILE A 74 -12.08 23.86 -11.50
C ILE A 74 -13.13 24.71 -12.20
N GLN A 75 -14.36 24.20 -12.35
CA GLN A 75 -15.47 24.91 -13.01
C GLN A 75 -15.80 26.23 -12.31
N ASN A 76 -15.92 26.20 -10.99
CA ASN A 76 -16.32 27.36 -10.19
C ASN A 76 -15.14 28.27 -9.83
N ARG A 77 -13.90 27.87 -10.15
CA ARG A 77 -12.66 28.51 -9.66
C ARG A 77 -12.64 28.68 -8.14
N ASP A 78 -13.33 27.81 -7.41
CA ASP A 78 -13.45 27.81 -5.95
C ASP A 78 -13.09 26.43 -5.38
N ARG A 79 -12.10 26.40 -4.48
CA ARG A 79 -11.61 25.18 -3.84
C ARG A 79 -12.15 24.95 -2.43
N SER A 80 -13.10 25.77 -1.97
CA SER A 80 -13.71 25.68 -0.63
C SER A 80 -14.18 24.25 -0.28
N GLN A 81 -14.83 23.59 -1.24
CA GLN A 81 -15.36 22.22 -1.11
C GLN A 81 -14.27 21.14 -0.93
N MET A 82 -13.02 21.41 -1.32
CA MET A 82 -11.90 20.46 -1.15
C MET A 82 -11.54 20.26 0.33
N SER A 83 -11.94 21.16 1.22
CA SER A 83 -11.74 21.00 2.67
C SER A 83 -12.48 19.77 3.20
N GLY A 84 -13.76 19.61 2.86
CA GLY A 84 -14.57 18.45 3.23
C GLY A 84 -13.99 17.15 2.65
N MET A 85 -13.51 17.20 1.40
CA MET A 85 -12.86 16.05 0.77
C MET A 85 -11.59 15.61 1.53
N LYS A 86 -10.75 16.57 1.95
CA LYS A 86 -9.57 16.29 2.76
C LYS A 86 -9.92 15.64 4.10
N ILE A 87 -11.00 16.08 4.76
CA ILE A 87 -11.48 15.49 6.01
C ILE A 87 -11.92 14.03 5.80
N LYS A 88 -12.67 13.75 4.72
CA LYS A 88 -13.07 12.38 4.38
C LYS A 88 -11.86 11.47 4.15
N ILE A 89 -10.88 11.92 3.36
CA ILE A 89 -9.63 11.17 3.12
C ILE A 89 -8.92 10.88 4.44
N LYS A 90 -8.79 11.88 5.33
CA LYS A 90 -8.17 11.73 6.65
C LYS A 90 -8.93 10.77 7.57
N LYS A 91 -10.23 10.58 7.37
CA LYS A 91 -11.05 9.66 8.17
C LYS A 91 -10.96 8.22 7.64
N ILE A 92 -10.91 8.05 6.32
CA ILE A 92 -11.03 6.73 5.69
C ILE A 92 -9.68 6.06 5.48
N ILE A 93 -8.68 6.78 4.98
CA ILE A 93 -7.41 6.18 4.57
C ILE A 93 -6.53 5.72 5.75
N PRO A 94 -6.34 6.50 6.83
CA PRO A 94 -5.42 6.10 7.89
C PRO A 94 -5.78 4.79 8.62
N PRO A 95 -7.05 4.49 8.94
CA PRO A 95 -7.41 3.20 9.53
C PRO A 95 -7.05 2.01 8.63
N ILE A 96 -7.38 2.07 7.34
CA ILE A 96 -7.04 1.00 6.38
C ILE A 96 -5.53 0.84 6.26
N ARG A 97 -4.79 1.95 6.23
CA ARG A 97 -3.32 1.93 6.20
C ARG A 97 -2.72 1.32 7.47
N TYR A 98 -3.36 1.51 8.62
CA TYR A 98 -2.94 0.90 9.87
C TYR A 98 -3.11 -0.62 9.82
N GLU A 99 -4.23 -1.12 9.27
CA GLU A 99 -4.43 -2.56 9.04
C GLU A 99 -3.35 -3.15 8.12
N VAL A 100 -3.03 -2.46 7.01
CA VAL A 100 -1.91 -2.85 6.13
C VAL A 100 -0.59 -2.93 6.90
N PHE A 101 -0.30 -1.93 7.74
CA PHE A 101 0.94 -1.86 8.51
C PHE A 101 1.10 -3.05 9.48
N GLU A 102 0.02 -3.49 10.13
CA GLU A 102 0.06 -4.65 11.02
C GLU A 102 0.40 -5.94 10.23
N HIS A 103 -0.13 -6.11 9.02
CA HIS A 103 0.25 -7.23 8.15
C HIS A 103 1.70 -7.12 7.62
N GLU A 104 2.15 -5.92 7.28
CA GLU A 104 3.55 -5.67 6.87
C GLU A 104 4.52 -6.03 8.01
N LYS A 105 4.17 -5.70 9.25
CA LYS A 105 4.97 -6.03 10.43
C LYS A 105 5.14 -7.54 10.59
N VAL A 106 4.05 -8.30 10.49
CA VAL A 106 4.09 -9.78 10.55
C VAL A 106 4.98 -10.36 9.44
N LEU A 107 4.86 -9.85 8.21
CA LEU A 107 5.73 -10.27 7.10
C LEU A 107 7.19 -9.94 7.38
N ASN A 108 7.48 -8.75 7.90
CA ASN A 108 8.84 -8.30 8.18
C ASN A 108 9.50 -9.14 9.28
N GLU A 109 8.78 -9.44 10.37
CA GLU A 109 9.27 -10.30 11.45
C GLU A 109 9.53 -11.73 10.94
N ALA A 110 8.63 -12.28 10.12
CA ALA A 110 8.81 -13.60 9.53
C ALA A 110 10.04 -13.67 8.61
N LEU A 111 10.24 -12.66 7.75
CA LEU A 111 11.40 -12.60 6.86
C LEU A 111 12.71 -12.36 7.61
N GLU A 112 12.71 -11.51 8.64
CA GLU A 112 13.89 -11.27 9.46
C GLU A 112 14.41 -12.56 10.13
N SER A 113 13.52 -13.48 10.51
CA SER A 113 13.91 -14.75 11.14
C SER A 113 14.63 -15.74 10.22
N ILE A 114 14.47 -15.60 8.89
CA ILE A 114 15.02 -16.54 7.89
C ILE A 114 16.07 -15.91 6.97
N LEU A 115 16.18 -14.58 6.97
CA LEU A 115 17.12 -13.84 6.14
C LEU A 115 18.37 -13.47 6.91
N THR A 116 19.51 -13.45 6.21
CA THR A 116 20.71 -12.76 6.75
C THR A 116 20.44 -11.26 6.88
N GLU A 117 21.16 -10.58 7.77
CA GLU A 117 21.05 -9.12 7.95
C GLU A 117 21.17 -8.35 6.61
N LYS A 118 22.07 -8.77 5.73
CA LYS A 118 22.26 -8.17 4.40
C LYS A 118 21.04 -8.35 3.50
N GLN A 119 20.38 -9.51 3.56
CA GLN A 119 19.15 -9.77 2.80
C GLN A 119 17.96 -9.02 3.40
N ASN A 120 17.81 -9.02 4.73
CA ASN A 120 16.75 -8.27 5.40
C ASN A 120 16.84 -6.76 5.09
N ASN A 121 18.05 -6.19 5.14
CA ASN A 121 18.27 -4.79 4.75
C ASN A 121 17.89 -4.50 3.28
N LYS A 122 18.07 -5.45 2.36
CA LYS A 122 17.59 -5.29 0.97
C LYS A 122 16.07 -5.37 0.88
N TRP A 123 15.46 -6.27 1.65
CA TRP A 123 14.02 -6.42 1.73
C TRP A 123 13.36 -5.11 2.21
N LEU A 124 13.81 -4.57 3.34
CA LEU A 124 13.27 -3.31 3.87
C LEU A 124 13.47 -2.14 2.89
N LYS A 125 14.58 -2.11 2.14
CA LYS A 125 14.78 -1.11 1.07
C LYS A 125 13.81 -1.33 -0.10
N TYR A 126 13.58 -2.58 -0.49
CA TYR A 126 12.64 -2.93 -1.56
C TYR A 126 11.21 -2.55 -1.20
N GLN A 127 10.76 -2.89 0.02
CA GLN A 127 9.46 -2.47 0.56
C GLN A 127 9.30 -0.95 0.57
N LYS A 128 10.31 -0.20 1.06
CA LYS A 128 10.29 1.28 1.04
C LYS A 128 10.18 1.86 -0.37
N GLN A 129 10.82 1.26 -1.38
CA GLN A 129 10.72 1.71 -2.77
C GLN A 129 9.32 1.54 -3.35
N HIS A 130 8.60 0.50 -2.90
CA HIS A 130 7.22 0.26 -3.30
C HIS A 130 6.24 1.04 -2.40
N ASN A 131 6.75 1.73 -1.37
CA ASN A 131 6.04 2.59 -0.42
C ASN A 131 6.60 4.03 -0.39
N PRO A 132 6.61 4.80 -1.51
CA PRO A 132 7.35 6.07 -1.62
C PRO A 132 6.85 7.21 -0.72
N ASN A 133 5.76 7.04 0.04
CA ASN A 133 5.19 8.07 0.93
C ASN A 133 5.49 7.82 2.42
N SER A 134 6.65 7.26 2.78
CA SER A 134 7.08 7.11 4.19
C SER A 134 7.49 8.43 4.87
N THR A 135 7.39 9.56 4.17
CA THR A 135 7.82 10.88 4.64
C THR A 135 6.74 11.92 4.37
N THR A 136 5.66 11.91 5.15
CA THR A 136 4.93 13.12 5.59
C THR A 136 3.81 12.72 6.55
N PHE A 137 3.95 13.17 7.79
CA PHE A 137 2.89 13.22 8.81
C PHE A 137 1.84 14.27 8.43
#